data_AF-A0A838NM22-F1
#
_entry.id   AF-A0A838NM22-F1
#
_cell.length_a   1.000
_cell.length_b   1.000
_cell.length_c   1.000
_cell.angle_alpha   90.00
_cell.angle_beta   90.00
_cell.angle_gamma   90.00
#
_symmetry.space_group_name_H-M   'P 1'
#
loop_
_entity.id
_entity.type
_entity.pdbx_description
1 polymer ?
#
loop_
_entity_poly.entity_id
_entity_poly.type
_entity_poly.pdbx_seq_one_letter_code
_entity_poly.pdbx_strand_id
1 'polypeptide(L)'
;MSVRGHGNPVFPVARAACSAPASFLPAVSDVRYRIVAASAYDYALNLLAGRAYPARNLRRKLVQKGYEEADISAAIERLVSSGLLDDARFAEQFARSRLRGQGTSKLRLRQQLFQRGIPTEVSAAAIERVLDEDPVDLEAIVERAARKKLASMRDLEPGVLRRRLYAHLARAGYNPDEIRTAIRKVLETP
;
A
#
# COMPACT_ATOMS: atom_id res chain seq x y z
N MET A 1 30.77 -82.47 5.84
CA MET A 1 29.56 -82.68 6.67
C MET A 1 28.70 -81.44 6.52
N SER A 2 27.78 -81.42 5.54
CA SER A 2 26.35 -81.73 5.71
C SER A 2 25.66 -80.90 6.78
N VAL A 3 25.01 -79.81 6.38
CA VAL A 3 23.74 -79.36 6.98
C VAL A 3 22.85 -78.74 5.88
N ARG A 4 21.86 -79.53 5.46
CA ARG A 4 20.42 -79.22 5.26
C ARG A 4 20.08 -77.73 5.06
N GLY A 5 19.44 -77.28 3.99
CA GLY A 5 18.23 -77.84 3.39
C GLY A 5 16.99 -77.20 4.03
N HIS A 6 16.53 -76.06 3.50
CA HIS A 6 15.15 -75.61 3.60
C HIS A 6 14.72 -74.98 2.27
N GLY A 7 13.89 -75.72 1.55
CA GLY A 7 13.22 -75.26 0.34
C GLY A 7 12.10 -74.30 0.70
N ASN A 8 11.97 -73.25 -0.10
CA ASN A 8 10.81 -72.39 -0.12
C ASN A 8 9.96 -72.80 -1.34
N PRO A 9 8.67 -73.12 -1.20
CA PRO A 9 7.85 -73.58 -2.31
C PRO A 9 7.61 -72.45 -3.31
N VAL A 10 7.83 -72.76 -4.59
CA VAL A 10 7.45 -71.93 -5.72
C VAL A 10 5.94 -72.09 -5.91
N PHE A 11 5.15 -71.09 -5.51
CA PHE A 11 3.73 -71.05 -5.84
C PHE A 11 3.54 -70.44 -7.25
N PRO A 12 2.72 -71.04 -8.12
CA PRO A 12 2.42 -70.49 -9.43
C PRO A 12 1.51 -69.26 -9.25
N VAL A 13 1.93 -68.11 -9.76
CA VAL A 13 1.09 -66.91 -9.80
C VAL A 13 0.04 -67.12 -10.90
N ALA A 14 -1.03 -67.84 -10.56
CA ALA A 14 -2.22 -67.93 -11.40
C ALA A 14 -2.85 -66.53 -11.47
N ARG A 15 -2.83 -65.96 -12.68
CA ARG A 15 -3.44 -64.67 -13.01
C ARG A 15 -4.96 -64.84 -13.00
N ALA A 16 -5.56 -64.72 -11.82
CA ALA A 16 -7.01 -64.69 -11.68
C ALA A 16 -7.55 -63.43 -12.36
N ALA A 17 -8.24 -63.62 -13.47
CA ALA A 17 -9.05 -62.60 -14.11
C ALA A 17 -10.25 -62.29 -13.20
N CYS A 18 -10.12 -61.28 -12.35
CA CYS A 18 -11.28 -60.65 -11.73
C CYS A 18 -12.01 -59.83 -12.80
N SER A 19 -13.05 -60.42 -13.41
CA SER A 19 -14.08 -59.67 -14.13
C SER A 19 -15.03 -59.04 -13.11
N ALA A 20 -14.67 -57.87 -12.60
CA ALA A 20 -15.58 -57.04 -11.83
C ALA A 20 -16.60 -56.37 -12.79
N PRO A 21 -17.91 -56.36 -12.47
CA PRO A 21 -18.91 -55.72 -13.32
C PRO A 21 -18.70 -54.19 -13.37
N ALA A 22 -18.68 -53.66 -14.59
CA ALA A 22 -18.41 -52.27 -14.94
C ALA A 22 -19.60 -51.32 -14.68
N SER A 23 -20.25 -51.41 -13.51
CA SER A 23 -21.45 -50.60 -13.24
C SER A 23 -21.62 -50.21 -11.77
N PHE A 24 -20.53 -49.83 -11.12
CA PHE A 24 -20.63 -49.04 -9.89
C PHE A 24 -19.45 -48.07 -9.74
N LEU A 25 -19.29 -47.19 -10.73
CA LEU A 25 -18.61 -45.92 -10.50
C LEU A 25 -19.70 -44.87 -10.46
N PRO A 26 -19.94 -44.16 -9.33
CA PRO A 26 -20.63 -42.89 -9.44
C PRO A 26 -19.81 -42.05 -10.43
N ALA A 27 -20.49 -41.43 -11.38
CA ALA A 27 -19.88 -40.48 -12.31
C ALA A 27 -19.27 -39.32 -11.49
N VAL A 28 -18.02 -39.49 -11.06
CA VAL A 28 -17.16 -38.41 -10.58
C VAL A 28 -16.60 -37.66 -11.78
N SER A 29 -17.51 -37.20 -12.65
CA SER A 29 -17.21 -36.34 -13.79
C SER A 29 -17.32 -34.86 -13.44
N ASP A 30 -17.30 -34.48 -12.15
CA ASP A 30 -17.41 -33.06 -11.74
C ASP A 30 -16.69 -32.70 -10.43
N VAL A 31 -15.66 -33.46 -10.02
CA VAL A 31 -14.85 -33.10 -8.83
C VAL A 31 -13.40 -32.75 -9.19
N ARG A 32 -13.09 -32.63 -10.49
CA ARG A 32 -11.74 -32.28 -10.93
C ARG A 32 -11.68 -30.84 -11.40
N TYR A 33 -11.04 -30.04 -10.53
CA TYR A 33 -10.36 -28.78 -10.86
C TYR A 33 -11.19 -27.49 -10.83
N ARG A 34 -11.96 -27.28 -9.76
CA ARG A 34 -12.11 -25.92 -9.24
C ARG A 34 -10.77 -25.54 -8.59
N ILE A 35 -9.76 -25.17 -9.39
CA ILE A 35 -8.96 -24.03 -8.95
C ILE A 35 -10.00 -22.94 -8.88
N VAL A 36 -10.55 -22.73 -7.67
CA VAL A 36 -11.43 -21.60 -7.41
C VAL A 36 -10.62 -20.43 -7.89
N ALA A 37 -11.02 -19.80 -9.00
CA ALA A 37 -10.46 -18.51 -9.35
C ALA A 37 -10.54 -17.71 -8.04
N ALA A 38 -9.38 -17.36 -7.48
CA ALA A 38 -9.32 -16.76 -6.15
C ALA A 38 -10.36 -15.64 -6.13
N SER A 39 -11.27 -15.63 -5.15
CA SER A 39 -12.36 -14.65 -5.17
C SER A 39 -11.76 -13.24 -5.20
N ALA A 40 -12.52 -12.24 -5.64
CA ALA A 40 -12.06 -10.85 -5.58
C ALA A 40 -11.57 -10.48 -4.16
N TYR A 41 -12.21 -11.06 -3.14
CA TYR A 41 -11.82 -10.95 -1.74
C TYR A 41 -10.47 -11.64 -1.43
N ASP A 42 -10.27 -12.90 -1.82
CA ASP A 42 -9.02 -13.62 -1.55
C ASP A 42 -7.82 -12.96 -2.24
N TYR A 43 -8.02 -12.50 -3.48
CA TYR A 43 -6.99 -11.76 -4.20
C TYR A 43 -6.70 -10.40 -3.55
N ALA A 44 -7.73 -9.68 -3.10
CA ALA A 44 -7.55 -8.44 -2.36
C ALA A 44 -6.83 -8.65 -1.01
N LEU A 45 -7.15 -9.73 -0.29
CA LEU A 45 -6.45 -10.12 0.94
C LEU A 45 -4.97 -10.38 0.69
N ASN A 46 -4.64 -11.13 -0.37
CA ASN A 46 -3.25 -11.39 -0.75
C ASN A 46 -2.48 -10.10 -1.06
N LEU A 47 -3.14 -9.11 -1.69
CA LEU A 47 -2.54 -7.79 -1.91
C LEU A 47 -2.28 -7.06 -0.59
N LEU A 48 -3.27 -7.02 0.30
CA LEU A 48 -3.17 -6.33 1.59
C LEU A 48 -2.14 -6.98 2.53
N ALA A 49 -1.96 -8.30 2.46
CA ALA A 49 -0.95 -9.04 3.22
C ALA A 49 0.48 -8.59 2.88
N GLY A 50 0.74 -8.22 1.61
CA GLY A 50 2.05 -7.72 1.20
C GLY A 50 2.25 -6.24 1.53
N ARG A 51 1.22 -5.40 1.36
CA ARG A 51 1.30 -3.95 1.57
C ARG A 51 -0.08 -3.33 1.76
N ALA A 52 -0.16 -2.28 2.58
CA ALA A 52 -1.36 -1.44 2.66
C ALA A 52 -1.69 -0.75 1.32
N TYR A 53 -2.96 -0.84 0.92
CA TYR A 53 -3.49 -0.22 -0.30
C TYR A 53 -4.64 0.73 0.02
N PRO A 54 -4.68 1.91 -0.62
CA PRO A 54 -5.90 2.72 -0.71
C PRO A 54 -7.01 1.97 -1.44
N ALA A 55 -8.27 2.15 -1.02
CA ALA A 55 -9.43 1.47 -1.56
C ALA A 55 -9.55 1.63 -3.08
N ARG A 56 -9.31 2.85 -3.60
CA ARG A 56 -9.32 3.13 -5.03
C ARG A 56 -8.26 2.35 -5.82
N ASN A 57 -7.08 2.16 -5.24
CA ASN A 57 -6.02 1.38 -5.90
C ASN A 57 -6.31 -0.11 -5.87
N LEU A 58 -6.88 -0.60 -4.76
CA LEU A 58 -7.30 -1.98 -4.63
C LEU A 58 -8.37 -2.30 -5.66
N ARG A 59 -9.42 -1.47 -5.76
CA ARG A 59 -10.46 -1.53 -6.79
C ARG A 59 -9.87 -1.59 -8.20
N ARG A 60 -8.95 -0.68 -8.54
CA ARG A 60 -8.27 -0.69 -9.86
C ARG A 60 -7.55 -2.01 -10.13
N LYS A 61 -6.88 -2.59 -9.14
CA LYS A 61 -6.20 -3.89 -9.29
C LYS A 61 -7.17 -5.04 -9.50
N LEU A 62 -8.35 -5.00 -8.86
CA LEU A 62 -9.38 -6.01 -9.06
C LEU A 62 -10.00 -5.91 -10.47
N VAL A 63 -10.30 -4.70 -10.93
CA VAL A 63 -10.77 -4.48 -12.32
C VAL A 63 -9.74 -4.98 -13.34
N GLN A 64 -8.46 -4.64 -13.15
CA GLN A 64 -7.38 -5.11 -14.03
C GLN A 64 -7.21 -6.64 -14.05
N LYS A 65 -7.63 -7.32 -12.97
CA LYS A 65 -7.58 -8.78 -12.87
C LYS A 65 -8.78 -9.45 -13.55
N GLY A 66 -9.83 -8.69 -13.87
CA GLY A 66 -11.02 -9.16 -14.58
C GLY A 66 -12.21 -9.53 -13.69
N TYR A 67 -12.24 -9.08 -12.43
CA TYR A 67 -13.41 -9.30 -11.57
C TYR A 67 -14.56 -8.35 -11.93
N GLU A 68 -15.79 -8.82 -11.72
CA GLU A 68 -16.99 -8.02 -11.93
C GLU A 68 -17.20 -6.97 -10.83
N GLU A 69 -17.90 -5.90 -11.17
CA GLU A 69 -18.15 -4.76 -10.28
C GLU A 69 -18.89 -5.16 -8.98
N ALA A 70 -19.79 -6.14 -9.05
CA ALA A 70 -20.51 -6.68 -7.90
C ALA A 70 -19.56 -7.39 -6.92
N ASP A 71 -18.68 -8.27 -7.42
CA ASP A 71 -17.69 -8.97 -6.62
C ASP A 71 -16.67 -8.02 -5.99
N ILE A 72 -16.26 -7.00 -6.75
CA ILE A 72 -15.34 -5.96 -6.30
C ILE A 72 -15.95 -5.17 -5.14
N SER A 73 -17.21 -4.75 -5.28
CA SER A 73 -17.90 -3.96 -4.27
C SER A 73 -18.10 -4.77 -2.99
N ALA A 74 -18.57 -6.02 -3.11
CA ALA A 74 -18.72 -6.93 -1.97
C ALA A 74 -17.38 -7.21 -1.25
N ALA A 75 -16.30 -7.42 -2.02
CA ALA A 75 -14.97 -7.62 -1.45
C ALA A 75 -14.48 -6.38 -0.69
N ILE A 76 -14.62 -5.19 -1.27
CA ILE A 76 -14.20 -3.93 -0.63
C ILE A 76 -15.03 -3.67 0.64
N GLU A 77 -16.35 -3.80 0.59
CA GLU A 77 -17.21 -3.62 1.77
C GLU A 77 -16.84 -4.58 2.90
N ARG A 78 -16.58 -5.85 2.57
CA ARG A 78 -16.12 -6.84 3.55
C ARG A 78 -14.76 -6.48 4.15
N LEU A 79 -13.84 -5.92 3.37
CA LEU A 79 -12.52 -5.50 3.86
C LEU A 79 -12.60 -4.24 4.74
N VAL A 80 -13.48 -3.30 4.40
CA VAL A 80 -13.73 -2.10 5.21
C VAL A 80 -14.39 -2.47 6.54
N SER A 81 -15.45 -3.29 6.50
CA SER A 81 -16.17 -3.72 7.70
C SER A 81 -15.32 -4.58 8.65
N SER A 82 -14.33 -5.31 8.12
CA SER A 82 -13.34 -6.04 8.93
C SER A 82 -12.16 -5.18 9.40
N GLY A 83 -12.10 -3.89 9.05
CA GLY A 83 -11.01 -2.98 9.41
C GLY A 83 -9.68 -3.27 8.71
N LEU A 84 -9.68 -4.16 7.71
CA LEU A 84 -8.49 -4.50 6.92
C LEU A 84 -8.18 -3.44 5.86
N LEU A 85 -9.19 -2.69 5.44
CA LEU A 85 -9.07 -1.57 4.52
C LEU A 85 -9.53 -0.28 5.23
N ASP A 86 -8.58 0.60 5.50
CA ASP A 86 -8.83 1.88 6.16
C ASP A 86 -7.98 2.98 5.51
N ASP A 87 -8.65 3.75 4.64
CA ASP A 87 -8.04 4.86 3.92
C ASP A 87 -7.64 6.01 4.87
N ALA A 88 -8.37 6.22 5.97
CA ALA A 88 -8.06 7.24 6.96
C ALA A 88 -6.78 6.88 7.71
N ARG A 89 -6.69 5.65 8.23
CA ARG A 89 -5.49 5.14 8.89
C ARG A 89 -4.28 5.13 7.96
N PHE A 90 -4.47 4.77 6.67
CA PHE A 90 -3.40 4.87 5.68
C PHE A 90 -2.93 6.32 5.50
N ALA A 91 -3.87 7.26 5.38
CA ALA A 91 -3.56 8.68 5.21
C ALA A 91 -2.84 9.28 6.42
N GLU A 92 -3.26 8.94 7.64
CA GLU A 92 -2.64 9.38 8.89
C GLU A 92 -1.20 8.87 9.01
N GLN A 93 -0.96 7.58 8.78
CA GLN A 93 0.39 7.00 8.79
C GLN A 93 1.31 7.66 7.75
N PHE A 94 0.77 7.90 6.55
CA PHE A 94 1.51 8.57 5.49
C PHE A 94 1.85 10.02 5.85
N ALA A 95 0.88 10.78 6.39
CA ALA A 95 1.08 12.15 6.82
C ALA A 95 2.13 12.24 7.94
N ARG A 96 2.02 11.39 8.98
CA ARG A 96 2.96 11.35 10.11
C ARG A 96 4.39 11.08 9.66
N SER A 97 4.59 10.11 8.75
CA SER A 97 5.91 9.80 8.18
C SER A 97 6.53 10.99 7.44
N ARG A 98 5.71 11.73 6.67
CA ARG A 98 6.20 12.84 5.84
C ARG A 98 6.43 14.13 6.61
N LEU A 99 5.58 14.43 7.59
CA LEU A 99 5.76 15.58 8.47
C LEU A 99 7.04 15.45 9.28
N ARG A 100 7.27 14.29 9.93
CA ARG A 100 8.48 14.05 10.71
C ARG A 100 9.75 13.94 9.86
N GLY A 101 9.68 13.22 8.73
CA GLY A 101 10.87 12.88 7.95
C GLY A 101 11.31 13.94 6.93
N GLN A 102 10.38 14.53 6.19
CA GLN A 102 10.72 15.39 5.04
C GLN A 102 10.33 16.85 5.22
N GLY A 103 9.55 17.18 6.28
CA GLY A 103 9.01 18.52 6.47
C GLY A 103 8.20 18.93 5.24
N THR A 104 7.15 18.19 4.91
CA THR A 104 6.33 18.47 3.71
C THR A 104 5.17 19.39 4.07
N SER A 105 4.85 20.38 3.23
CA SER A 105 3.68 21.24 3.41
C SER A 105 2.36 20.46 3.41
N LYS A 106 1.34 20.98 4.10
CA LYS A 106 -0.01 20.39 4.13
C LYS A 106 -0.58 20.21 2.72
N LEU A 107 -0.44 21.22 1.86
CA LEU A 107 -0.95 21.18 0.49
C LEU A 107 -0.29 20.04 -0.32
N ARG A 108 1.03 19.90 -0.21
CA ARG A 108 1.75 18.85 -0.92
C ARG A 108 1.44 17.47 -0.37
N LEU A 109 1.17 17.33 0.94
CA LEU A 109 0.66 16.09 1.51
C LEU A 109 -0.70 15.72 0.93
N ARG A 110 -1.64 16.67 0.86
CA ARG A 110 -2.96 16.46 0.24
C ARG A 110 -2.82 16.00 -1.21
N GLN A 111 -1.95 16.65 -1.99
CA GLN A 111 -1.68 16.23 -3.37
C GLN A 111 -1.07 14.82 -3.46
N GLN A 112 -0.14 14.48 -2.57
CA GLN A 112 0.49 13.15 -2.54
C GLN A 112 -0.48 12.03 -2.14
N LEU A 113 -1.43 12.32 -1.25
CA LEU A 113 -2.50 11.42 -0.84
C LEU A 113 -3.54 11.26 -1.96
N PHE A 114 -3.92 12.35 -2.62
CA PHE A 114 -4.81 12.32 -3.78
C PHE A 114 -4.23 11.50 -4.94
N GLN A 115 -2.95 11.68 -5.26
CA GLN A 115 -2.26 10.86 -6.27
C GLN A 115 -2.20 9.37 -5.90
N ARG A 116 -2.26 9.06 -4.60
CA ARG A 116 -2.37 7.68 -4.09
C ARG A 116 -3.80 7.16 -4.11
N GLY A 117 -4.78 7.97 -4.46
CA GLY A 117 -6.18 7.56 -4.56
C GLY A 117 -6.99 7.74 -3.28
N ILE A 118 -6.47 8.48 -2.30
CA ILE A 118 -7.23 8.86 -1.10
C ILE A 118 -8.09 10.09 -1.44
N PRO A 119 -9.38 10.11 -1.08
CA PRO A 119 -10.25 11.28 -1.25
C PRO A 119 -9.71 12.53 -0.56
N THR A 120 -10.09 13.71 -1.07
CA THR A 120 -9.58 15.00 -0.57
C THR A 120 -10.03 15.26 0.87
N GLU A 121 -11.24 14.82 1.21
CA GLU A 121 -11.89 14.97 2.50
C GLU A 121 -11.18 14.11 3.55
N VAL A 122 -10.95 12.82 3.22
CA VAL A 122 -10.20 11.87 4.07
C VAL A 122 -8.76 12.37 4.26
N SER A 123 -8.14 12.89 3.20
CA SER A 123 -6.79 13.45 3.27
C SER A 123 -6.70 14.66 4.20
N ALA A 124 -7.69 15.56 4.14
CA ALA A 124 -7.74 16.76 4.98
C ALA A 124 -7.89 16.38 6.46
N ALA A 125 -8.88 15.55 6.77
CA ALA A 125 -9.17 15.11 8.12
C ALA A 125 -7.99 14.34 8.74
N ALA A 126 -7.33 13.46 7.97
CA ALA A 126 -6.15 12.73 8.44
C ALA A 126 -4.97 13.66 8.74
N ILE A 127 -4.73 14.68 7.92
CA ILE A 127 -3.64 15.64 8.15
C ILE A 127 -3.93 16.49 9.39
N GLU A 128 -5.16 16.95 9.56
CA GLU A 128 -5.59 17.73 10.74
C GLU A 128 -5.44 16.91 12.02
N ARG A 129 -5.96 15.68 12.04
CA ARG A 129 -5.79 14.77 13.18
C ARG A 129 -4.33 14.55 13.57
N VAL A 130 -3.46 14.30 12.60
CA VAL A 130 -2.03 14.09 12.89
C VAL A 130 -1.40 15.35 13.49
N LEU A 131 -1.81 16.54 13.04
CA LEU A 131 -1.30 17.79 13.59
C LEU A 131 -1.86 18.10 14.98
N ASP A 132 -3.08 17.67 15.28
CA ASP A 132 -3.68 17.81 16.61
C ASP A 132 -3.04 16.84 17.62
N GLU A 133 -2.79 15.59 17.21
CA GLU A 133 -2.14 14.57 18.05
C GLU A 133 -0.65 14.82 18.27
N ASP A 134 0.04 15.27 17.22
CA ASP A 134 1.47 15.47 17.19
C ASP A 134 1.73 16.88 16.64
N PRO A 135 1.57 17.92 17.47
CA PRO A 135 1.73 19.30 17.06
C PRO A 135 3.15 19.52 16.58
N VAL A 136 3.31 19.51 15.26
CA VAL A 136 4.57 19.79 14.60
C VAL A 136 4.66 21.29 14.38
N ASP A 137 5.78 21.88 14.76
CA ASP A 137 6.06 23.27 14.43
C ASP A 137 6.21 23.42 12.90
N LEU A 138 5.13 23.85 12.27
CA LEU A 138 5.04 24.08 10.83
C LEU A 138 6.00 25.19 10.39
N GLU A 139 6.23 26.20 11.23
CA GLU A 139 7.21 27.24 10.93
C GLU A 139 8.61 26.65 10.90
N ALA A 140 8.97 25.82 11.89
CA ALA A 140 10.27 25.15 11.91
C ALA A 140 10.48 24.21 10.71
N ILE A 141 9.40 23.62 10.17
CA ILE A 141 9.45 22.84 8.92
C ILE A 141 9.81 23.74 7.73
N VAL A 142 9.11 24.86 7.56
CA VAL A 142 9.33 25.80 6.45
C VAL A 142 10.73 26.40 6.55
N GLU A 143 11.16 26.74 7.76
CA GLU A 143 12.50 27.26 8.04
C GLU A 143 13.60 26.25 7.68
N ARG A 144 13.46 24.98 8.10
CA ARG A 144 14.39 23.91 7.70
C ARG A 144 14.47 23.75 6.19
N ALA A 145 13.33 23.77 5.51
CA ALA A 145 13.28 23.70 4.05
C ALA A 145 13.99 24.91 3.40
N ALA A 146 13.79 26.10 3.95
CA ALA A 146 14.44 27.32 3.51
C ALA A 146 15.97 27.27 3.71
N ARG A 147 16.45 26.91 4.91
CA ARG A 147 17.89 26.77 5.22
C ARG A 147 18.57 25.73 4.33
N LYS A 148 17.94 24.56 4.15
CA LYS A 148 18.46 23.53 3.24
C LYS A 148 18.62 24.05 1.81
N LYS A 149 17.66 24.85 1.34
CA LYS A 149 17.75 25.41 -0.01
C LYS A 149 18.77 26.55 -0.10
N LEU A 150 18.85 27.38 0.93
CA LEU A 150 19.83 28.46 1.04
C LEU A 150 21.27 27.92 0.93
N ALA A 151 21.56 26.77 1.53
CA ALA A 151 22.87 26.13 1.42
C ALA A 151 23.30 25.83 -0.03
N SER A 152 22.34 25.68 -0.96
CA SER A 152 22.61 25.48 -2.39
C SER A 152 22.68 26.78 -3.22
N MET A 153 22.59 27.94 -2.57
CA MET A 153 22.33 29.25 -3.20
C MET A 153 23.20 30.38 -2.63
N ARG A 154 24.34 30.05 -1.99
CA ARG A 154 25.15 31.01 -1.22
C ARG A 154 25.77 32.14 -2.04
N ASP A 155 25.95 31.96 -3.35
CA ASP A 155 26.66 32.91 -4.22
C ASP A 155 25.73 33.89 -4.97
N LEU A 156 24.45 33.97 -4.61
CA LEU A 156 23.46 34.78 -5.31
C LEU A 156 23.26 36.15 -4.64
N GLU A 157 23.06 37.17 -5.47
CA GLU A 157 22.70 38.53 -5.03
C GLU A 157 21.42 38.49 -4.16
N PRO A 158 21.34 39.27 -3.06
CA PRO A 158 20.27 39.13 -2.07
C PRO A 158 18.85 39.24 -2.63
N GLY A 159 18.62 40.10 -3.64
CA GLY A 159 17.33 40.21 -4.32
C GLY A 159 16.96 38.95 -5.11
N VAL A 160 17.91 38.43 -5.90
CA VAL A 160 17.73 37.18 -6.66
C VAL A 160 17.54 35.98 -5.73
N LEU A 161 18.29 35.93 -4.62
CA LEU A 161 18.23 34.88 -3.62
C LEU A 161 16.85 34.80 -2.97
N ARG A 162 16.32 35.94 -2.49
CA ARG A 162 14.95 36.02 -1.93
C ARG A 162 13.90 35.52 -2.91
N ARG A 163 13.95 35.99 -4.16
CA ARG A 163 12.99 35.59 -5.21
C ARG A 163 13.05 34.09 -5.51
N ARG A 164 14.24 33.52 -5.65
CA ARG A 164 14.43 32.08 -5.93
C ARG A 164 14.00 31.21 -4.75
N LEU A 165 14.29 31.64 -3.52
CA LEU A 165 13.88 30.94 -2.31
C LEU A 165 12.35 30.93 -2.15
N TYR A 166 11.71 32.09 -2.35
CA TYR A 166 10.25 32.19 -2.38
C TYR A 166 9.64 31.25 -3.44
N ALA A 167 10.14 31.31 -4.67
CA ALA A 167 9.65 30.46 -5.77
C ALA A 167 9.87 28.96 -5.50
N HIS A 168 10.92 28.58 -4.75
CA HIS A 168 11.15 27.20 -4.36
C HIS A 168 10.12 26.73 -3.33
N LEU A 169 9.90 27.52 -2.27
CA LEU A 169 8.96 27.19 -1.20
C LEU A 169 7.50 27.22 -1.69
N ALA A 170 7.15 28.17 -2.56
CA ALA A 170 5.83 28.23 -3.19
C ALA A 170 5.55 26.96 -4.03
N ARG A 171 6.51 26.51 -4.83
CA ARG A 171 6.40 25.22 -5.57
C ARG A 171 6.36 24.00 -4.66
N ALA A 172 6.89 24.11 -3.44
CA ALA A 172 6.76 23.06 -2.43
C ALA A 172 5.39 23.08 -1.72
N GLY A 173 4.54 24.10 -1.97
CA GLY A 173 3.15 24.17 -1.50
C GLY A 173 2.96 24.81 -0.12
N TYR A 174 3.93 25.58 0.37
CA TYR A 174 3.76 26.34 1.61
C TYR A 174 2.90 27.59 1.41
N ASN A 175 2.25 28.06 2.48
CA ASN A 175 1.43 29.27 2.41
C ASN A 175 2.35 30.52 2.24
N PRO A 176 1.98 31.50 1.39
CA PRO A 176 2.69 32.78 1.26
C PRO A 176 3.16 33.42 2.59
N ASP A 177 2.35 33.37 3.64
CA ASP A 177 2.69 34.00 4.92
C ASP A 177 3.75 33.22 5.71
N GLU A 178 3.67 31.89 5.69
CA GLU A 178 4.71 31.00 6.24
C GLU A 178 6.05 31.20 5.50
N ILE A 179 5.99 31.34 4.18
CA ILE A 179 7.16 31.56 3.33
C ILE A 179 7.84 32.89 3.68
N ARG A 180 7.06 33.98 3.74
CA ARG A 180 7.60 35.32 4.08
C ARG A 180 8.27 35.32 5.45
N THR A 181 7.62 34.70 6.43
CA THR A 181 8.12 34.59 7.81
C THR A 181 9.42 33.77 7.86
N ALA A 182 9.46 32.62 7.19
CA ALA A 182 10.66 31.79 7.13
C ALA A 182 11.83 32.47 6.40
N ILE A 183 11.57 33.12 5.26
CA ILE A 183 12.62 33.85 4.53
C ILE A 183 13.19 35.00 5.37
N ARG A 184 12.33 35.72 6.09
CA ARG A 184 12.75 36.77 7.03
C ARG A 184 13.70 36.19 8.08
N LYS A 185 13.25 35.16 8.81
CA LYS A 185 14.04 34.49 9.85
C LYS A 185 15.40 34.00 9.33
N VAL A 186 15.42 33.32 8.17
CA VAL A 186 16.64 32.69 7.63
C VAL A 186 17.65 33.69 7.06
N LEU A 187 17.21 34.88 6.63
CA LEU A 187 18.11 35.91 6.09
C LEU A 187 18.50 36.99 7.11
N GLU A 188 17.74 37.15 8.18
CA GLU A 188 18.03 38.10 9.26
C GLU A 188 18.81 37.48 10.41
N THR A 189 18.81 36.14 10.54
CA THR A 189 19.67 35.44 11.52
C THR A 189 21.04 35.18 10.87
N PRO A 190 22.13 35.79 11.38
CA PRO A 190 23.48 35.61 10.85
C PRO A 190 24.02 34.18 11.02
#